data_AF-A0AAW9BP17-F1
#
_entry.id   AF-A0AAW9BP17-F1
#
_cell.length_a   1.000
_cell.length_b   1.000
_cell.length_c   1.000
_cell.angle_alpha   90.00
_cell.angle_beta   90.00
_cell.angle_gamma   90.00
#
_symmetry.space_group_name_H-M   'P 1'
#
loop_
_entity.id
_entity.type
_entity.pdbx_description
1 polymer ?
#
loop_
_entity_poly.entity_id
_entity_poly.type
_entity_poly.pdbx_seq_one_letter_code
_entity_poly.pdbx_strand_id
1 'polypeptide(L)'
;LDEQVNALNVNSESQASAAEQMSQQVHHLATGLEESSKFVEELREKSEDVHQQAEKSSELLEDSTQAISQIITSHEEIMKVADLITSVAEQTNLLALNAAIEAARAGEFGRGFAVVADEVRALAERTTKATQEVGEIIQAIQVGTQEAVTYTEDGCRLVEIGVSQSSGAVESLEEIVAGAGHVQSMVNSIATAAEEQTAVTKEIAADITSISDISVRSLQLANDSSQSVEGLNRKVQ
;
A
#
# COMPACT_ATOMS: atom_id res chain seq x y z
N LEU A 1 7.82 58.63 -32.51
CA LEU A 1 6.81 57.79 -33.20
C LEU A 1 7.44 56.44 -33.52
N ASP A 2 8.58 56.40 -34.22
CA ASP A 2 9.39 55.18 -34.40
C ASP A 2 9.71 54.44 -33.10
N GLU A 3 10.11 55.15 -32.05
CA GLU A 3 10.43 54.53 -30.76
C GLU A 3 9.22 53.85 -30.09
N GLN A 4 8.02 54.42 -30.25
CA GLN A 4 6.77 53.83 -29.73
C GLN A 4 6.29 52.65 -30.58
N VAL A 5 6.40 52.74 -31.91
CA VAL A 5 6.10 51.63 -32.83
C VAL A 5 7.04 50.45 -32.56
N ASN A 6 8.33 50.74 -32.37
CA ASN A 6 9.33 49.72 -32.05
C ASN A 6 9.05 49.07 -30.68
N ALA A 7 8.71 49.86 -29.66
CA ALA A 7 8.32 49.34 -28.35
C ALA A 7 7.07 48.44 -28.41
N LEU A 8 6.07 48.81 -29.21
CA LEU A 8 4.86 48.00 -29.40
C LEU A 8 5.14 46.70 -30.17
N ASN A 9 6.00 46.73 -31.20
CA ASN A 9 6.43 45.52 -31.91
C ASN A 9 7.19 44.55 -30.98
N VAL A 10 8.13 45.06 -30.18
CA VAL A 10 8.86 44.23 -29.20
C VAL A 10 7.90 43.61 -28.19
N ASN A 11 6.89 44.35 -27.73
CA ASN A 11 5.88 43.82 -26.81
C ASN A 11 5.01 42.73 -27.47
N SER A 12 4.63 42.93 -28.74
CA SER A 12 3.90 41.93 -29.52
C SER A 12 4.71 40.64 -29.73
N GLU A 13 5.99 40.77 -30.08
CA GLU A 13 6.90 39.61 -30.19
C GLU A 13 7.06 38.89 -28.84
N SER A 14 7.19 39.65 -27.75
CA SER A 14 7.27 39.07 -26.40
C SER A 14 5.99 38.33 -26.02
N GLN A 15 4.80 38.83 -26.37
CA GLN A 15 3.53 38.14 -26.12
C GLN A 15 3.38 36.87 -26.96
N ALA A 16 3.79 36.91 -28.23
CA ALA A 16 3.77 35.73 -29.09
C ALA A 16 4.68 34.63 -28.55
N SER A 17 5.89 35.01 -28.10
CA SER A 17 6.82 34.07 -27.47
C SER A 17 6.27 33.49 -26.17
N ALA A 18 5.63 34.31 -25.32
CA ALA A 18 5.00 33.85 -24.09
C ALA A 18 3.84 32.86 -24.36
N ALA A 19 3.03 33.10 -25.40
CA ALA A 19 1.96 32.18 -25.80
C ALA A 19 2.52 30.84 -26.34
N GLU A 20 3.62 30.86 -27.09
CA GLU A 20 4.29 29.66 -27.56
C GLU A 20 4.88 28.83 -26.40
N GLN A 21 5.52 29.48 -25.43
CA GLN A 21 5.97 28.82 -24.20
C GLN A 21 4.82 28.23 -23.39
N MET A 22 3.69 28.93 -23.32
CA MET A 22 2.48 28.43 -22.64
C MET A 22 1.95 27.17 -23.32
N SER A 23 1.91 27.13 -24.65
CA SER A 23 1.51 25.93 -25.41
C SER A 23 2.43 24.73 -25.13
N GLN A 24 3.74 24.96 -25.04
CA GLN A 24 4.70 23.90 -24.65
C GLN A 24 4.46 23.40 -23.22
N GLN A 25 4.19 24.30 -22.26
CA GLN A 25 3.88 23.92 -20.88
C GLN A 25 2.56 23.14 -20.78
N VAL A 26 1.54 23.55 -21.52
CA VAL A 26 0.26 22.83 -21.65
C VAL A 26 0.49 21.42 -22.16
N HIS A 27 1.32 21.24 -23.19
CA HIS A 27 1.63 19.92 -23.72
C HIS A 27 2.35 19.04 -22.69
N HIS A 28 3.35 19.58 -22.00
CA HIS A 28 4.04 18.86 -20.91
C HIS A 28 3.09 18.47 -19.78
N LEU A 29 2.17 19.35 -19.39
CA LEU A 29 1.20 19.07 -18.35
C LEU A 29 0.20 17.98 -18.78
N ALA A 30 -0.23 17.99 -20.04
CA ALA A 30 -1.09 16.94 -20.59
C ALA A 30 -0.41 15.55 -20.55
N THR A 31 0.86 15.45 -20.95
CA THR A 31 1.62 14.19 -20.85
C THR A 31 1.76 13.71 -19.40
N GLY A 32 2.05 14.63 -18.46
CA GLY A 32 2.14 14.27 -17.04
C GLY A 32 0.82 13.77 -16.45
N LEU A 33 -0.32 14.28 -16.94
CA LEU A 33 -1.65 13.79 -16.54
C LEU A 33 -1.94 12.39 -17.08
N GLU A 34 -1.53 12.10 -18.32
CA GLU A 34 -1.67 10.77 -18.91
C GLU A 34 -0.82 9.72 -18.15
N GLU A 35 0.42 10.06 -17.82
CA GLU A 35 1.28 9.21 -16.97
C GLU A 35 0.67 9.00 -15.57
N SER A 36 0.13 10.06 -14.96
CA SER A 36 -0.54 9.97 -13.66
C SER A 36 -1.77 9.06 -13.73
N SER A 37 -2.57 9.14 -14.79
CA SER A 37 -3.73 8.26 -14.98
C SER A 37 -3.32 6.80 -15.10
N LYS A 38 -2.24 6.51 -15.84
CA LYS A 38 -1.72 5.16 -15.97
C LYS A 38 -1.19 4.62 -14.64
N PHE A 39 -0.47 5.45 -13.89
CA PHE A 39 0.05 5.08 -12.57
C PHE A 39 -1.08 4.73 -11.59
N VAL A 40 -2.18 5.48 -11.60
CA VAL A 40 -3.34 5.15 -10.76
C VAL A 40 -3.96 3.81 -11.15
N GLU A 41 -4.10 3.52 -12.44
CA GLU A 41 -4.67 2.24 -12.91
C GLU A 41 -3.80 1.04 -12.47
N GLU A 42 -2.48 1.13 -12.64
CA GLU A 42 -1.54 0.11 -12.17
C GLU A 42 -1.65 -0.10 -10.65
N LEU A 43 -1.82 0.97 -9.89
CA LEU A 43 -1.94 0.91 -8.44
C LEU A 43 -3.29 0.34 -7.98
N ARG A 44 -4.36 0.58 -8.75
CA ARG A 44 -5.69 -0.03 -8.55
C ARG A 44 -5.63 -1.55 -8.73
N GLU A 45 -5.00 -2.02 -9.80
CA GLU A 45 -4.76 -3.45 -10.04
C GLU A 45 -3.92 -4.06 -8.91
N LYS A 46 -2.87 -3.37 -8.46
CA LYS A 46 -2.04 -3.83 -7.34
C LYS A 46 -2.81 -3.90 -6.01
N SER A 47 -3.74 -2.98 -5.78
CA SER A 47 -4.58 -3.00 -4.58
C SER A 47 -5.55 -4.17 -4.57
N GLU A 48 -6.11 -4.50 -5.74
CA GLU A 48 -6.96 -5.68 -5.92
C GLU A 48 -6.18 -6.98 -5.65
N ASP A 49 -4.95 -7.10 -6.17
CA ASP A 49 -4.05 -8.22 -5.85
C ASP A 49 -3.84 -8.37 -4.33
N VAL A 50 -3.63 -7.24 -3.64
CA VAL A 50 -3.44 -7.22 -2.17
C VAL A 50 -4.71 -7.69 -1.46
N HIS A 51 -5.89 -7.31 -1.95
CA HIS A 51 -7.16 -7.75 -1.39
C HIS A 51 -7.34 -9.27 -1.52
N GLN A 52 -7.13 -9.83 -2.72
CA GLN A 52 -7.23 -11.27 -2.95
C GLN A 52 -6.20 -12.06 -2.14
N GLN A 53 -4.97 -11.55 -2.06
CA GLN A 53 -3.92 -12.18 -1.25
C GLN A 53 -4.24 -12.12 0.25
N ALA A 54 -4.87 -11.04 0.71
CA ALA A 54 -5.33 -10.92 2.08
C ALA A 54 -6.45 -11.90 2.41
N GLU A 55 -7.47 -12.04 1.56
CA GLU A 55 -8.55 -13.03 1.73
C GLU A 55 -7.98 -14.44 1.86
N LYS A 56 -7.09 -14.82 0.94
CA LYS A 56 -6.41 -16.13 1.00
C LYS A 56 -5.56 -16.30 2.26
N SER A 57 -4.93 -15.22 2.75
CA SER A 57 -4.13 -15.28 3.98
C SER A 57 -5.05 -15.47 5.20
N SER A 58 -6.20 -14.82 5.23
CA SER A 58 -7.22 -15.01 6.27
C SER A 58 -7.74 -16.44 6.30
N GLU A 59 -8.06 -17.04 5.14
CA GLU A 59 -8.47 -18.45 5.04
C GLU A 59 -7.38 -19.39 5.61
N LEU A 60 -6.12 -19.18 5.23
CA LEU A 60 -5.00 -20.00 5.72
C LEU A 60 -4.78 -19.86 7.23
N LEU A 61 -5.02 -18.68 7.80
CA LEU A 61 -4.91 -18.43 9.24
C LEU A 61 -6.08 -19.08 9.99
N GLU A 62 -7.28 -19.07 9.42
CA GLU A 62 -8.44 -19.78 9.98
C GLU A 62 -8.19 -21.31 9.99
N ASP A 63 -7.73 -21.88 8.87
CA ASP A 63 -7.33 -23.29 8.78
C ASP A 63 -6.24 -23.63 9.81
N SER A 64 -5.25 -22.76 9.97
CA SER A 64 -4.18 -22.92 10.96
C SER A 64 -4.72 -22.93 12.38
N THR A 65 -5.65 -22.03 12.70
CA THR A 65 -6.33 -21.97 14.00
C THR A 65 -7.10 -23.25 14.28
N GLN A 66 -7.80 -23.78 13.28
CA GLN A 66 -8.55 -25.04 13.40
C GLN A 66 -7.60 -26.23 13.64
N ALA A 67 -6.51 -26.32 12.88
CA ALA A 67 -5.51 -27.38 13.05
C ALA A 67 -4.87 -27.33 14.44
N ILE A 68 -4.55 -26.13 14.93
CA ILE A 68 -4.04 -25.91 16.28
C ILE A 68 -5.06 -26.35 17.34
N SER A 69 -6.34 -26.03 17.16
CA SER A 69 -7.41 -26.47 18.08
C SER A 69 -7.54 -28.00 18.16
N GLN A 70 -7.39 -28.70 17.04
CA GLN A 70 -7.36 -30.15 17.00
C GLN A 70 -6.14 -30.73 17.74
N ILE A 71 -4.98 -30.08 17.61
CA ILE A 71 -3.78 -30.45 18.37
C ILE A 71 -4.03 -30.31 19.86
N ILE A 72 -4.62 -29.20 20.33
CA ILE A 72 -4.94 -28.99 21.75
C ILE A 72 -5.86 -30.11 22.26
N THR A 73 -6.93 -30.40 21.52
CA THR A 73 -7.89 -31.48 21.88
C THR A 73 -7.19 -32.84 21.97
N SER A 74 -6.30 -33.14 21.02
CA SER A 74 -5.55 -34.40 21.01
C SER A 74 -4.61 -34.51 22.21
N HIS A 75 -3.97 -33.41 22.62
CA HIS A 75 -3.11 -33.40 23.81
C HIS A 75 -3.89 -33.65 25.10
N GLU A 76 -5.11 -33.11 25.22
CA GLU A 76 -5.98 -33.40 26.36
C GLU A 76 -6.34 -34.89 26.46
N GLU A 77 -6.56 -35.56 25.32
CA GLU A 77 -6.79 -37.01 25.30
C GLU A 77 -5.55 -37.80 25.71
N ILE A 78 -4.36 -37.41 25.23
CA ILE A 78 -3.10 -38.06 25.61
C ILE A 78 -2.84 -37.88 27.11
N MET A 79 -3.11 -36.70 27.68
CA MET A 79 -3.00 -36.47 29.13
C MET A 79 -3.89 -37.42 29.93
N LYS A 80 -5.16 -37.60 29.52
CA LYS A 80 -6.07 -38.56 30.18
C LYS A 80 -5.53 -39.99 30.13
N VAL A 81 -4.90 -40.38 29.01
CA VAL A 81 -4.28 -41.71 28.88
C VAL A 81 -3.03 -41.82 29.78
N ALA A 82 -2.19 -40.78 29.84
CA ALA A 82 -1.02 -40.75 30.71
C ALA A 82 -1.41 -40.84 32.20
N ASP A 83 -2.46 -40.14 32.61
CA ASP A 83 -3.03 -40.22 33.97
C ASP A 83 -3.54 -41.63 34.28
N LEU A 84 -4.23 -42.27 33.33
CA LEU A 84 -4.69 -43.65 33.48
C LEU A 84 -3.52 -44.62 33.62
N ILE A 85 -2.47 -44.51 32.81
CA ILE A 85 -1.29 -45.36 32.89
C ILE A 85 -0.59 -45.16 34.25
N THR A 86 -0.49 -43.92 34.72
CA THR A 86 0.06 -43.60 36.04
C THR A 86 -0.73 -44.28 37.14
N SER A 87 -2.07 -44.20 37.10
CA SER A 87 -2.94 -44.90 38.05
C SER A 87 -2.77 -46.43 37.99
N VAL A 88 -2.65 -47.02 36.80
CA VAL A 88 -2.39 -48.46 36.64
C VAL A 88 -1.02 -48.86 37.19
N ALA A 89 0.01 -48.05 36.98
CA ALA A 89 1.34 -48.28 37.52
C ALA A 89 1.33 -48.22 39.05
N GLU A 90 0.65 -47.25 39.65
CA GLU A 90 0.47 -47.16 41.11
C GLU A 90 -0.28 -48.36 41.69
N GLN A 91 -1.35 -48.83 41.03
CA GLN A 91 -2.05 -50.05 41.43
C GLN A 91 -1.17 -51.29 41.30
N THR A 92 -0.38 -51.38 40.24
CA THR A 92 0.57 -52.48 40.02
C THR A 92 1.66 -52.48 41.08
N ASN A 93 2.16 -51.30 41.46
CA ASN A 93 3.11 -51.12 42.55
C ASN A 93 2.55 -51.60 43.89
N LEU A 94 1.28 -51.26 44.20
CA LEU A 94 0.58 -51.74 45.39
C LEU A 94 0.36 -53.26 45.37
N LEU A 95 0.01 -53.83 44.23
CA LEU A 95 -0.13 -55.28 44.07
C LEU A 95 1.21 -56.01 44.27
N ALA A 96 2.29 -55.47 43.70
CA ALA A 96 3.64 -55.99 43.87
C ALA A 96 4.09 -55.94 45.34
N LEU A 97 3.79 -54.85 46.05
CA LEU A 97 4.06 -54.72 47.47
C LEU A 97 3.34 -55.80 48.29
N ASN A 98 2.04 -56.02 48.02
CA ASN A 98 1.28 -57.07 48.69
C ASN A 98 1.84 -58.48 48.39
N ALA A 99 2.28 -58.73 47.15
CA ALA A 99 2.91 -59.99 46.76
C ALA A 99 4.25 -60.20 47.48
N ALA A 100 5.07 -59.15 47.63
CA ALA A 100 6.33 -59.20 48.37
C ALA A 100 6.10 -59.52 49.86
N ILE A 101 5.05 -58.93 50.48
CA ILE A 101 4.66 -59.23 51.86
C ILE A 101 4.26 -60.70 52.01
N GLU A 102 3.44 -61.24 51.10
CA GLU A 102 2.99 -62.63 51.19
C GLU A 102 4.13 -63.63 50.88
N ALA A 103 5.04 -63.27 49.98
CA ALA A 103 6.25 -64.05 49.71
C ALA A 103 7.17 -64.13 50.94
N ALA A 104 7.34 -63.02 51.68
CA ALA A 104 8.07 -63.01 52.94
C ALA A 104 7.39 -63.90 54.00
N ARG A 105 6.05 -63.91 54.02
CA ARG A 105 5.25 -64.74 54.93
C ARG A 105 5.37 -66.24 54.66
N ALA A 106 5.55 -66.64 53.40
CA ALA A 106 5.77 -68.03 52.98
C ALA A 106 7.19 -68.56 53.29
N GLY A 107 8.11 -67.72 53.79
CA GLY A 107 9.46 -68.13 54.17
C GLY A 107 10.29 -68.64 52.99
N GLU A 108 10.93 -69.80 53.13
CA GLU A 108 11.79 -70.36 52.07
C GLU A 108 11.02 -70.72 50.79
N PHE A 109 9.74 -71.09 50.90
CA PHE A 109 8.91 -71.42 49.74
C PHE A 109 8.52 -70.19 48.89
N GLY A 110 8.62 -68.98 49.46
CA GLY A 110 8.26 -67.72 48.79
C GLY A 110 9.42 -67.02 48.07
N ARG A 111 10.66 -67.54 48.16
CA ARG A 111 11.86 -66.86 47.64
C ARG A 111 11.78 -66.50 46.15
N GLY A 112 11.26 -67.40 45.31
CA GLY A 112 11.08 -67.13 43.88
C GLY A 112 10.03 -66.07 43.60
N PHE A 113 8.94 -66.06 44.38
CA PHE A 113 7.88 -65.04 44.28
C PHE A 113 8.35 -63.66 44.74
N ALA A 114 9.21 -63.58 45.77
CA ALA A 114 9.77 -62.33 46.25
C ALA A 114 10.56 -61.60 45.15
N VAL A 115 11.40 -62.31 44.40
CA VAL A 115 12.17 -61.74 43.29
C VAL A 115 11.26 -61.20 42.18
N VAL A 116 10.20 -61.93 41.84
CA VAL A 116 9.22 -61.48 40.85
C VAL A 116 8.47 -60.24 41.34
N ALA A 117 8.08 -60.21 42.62
CA ALA A 117 7.39 -59.06 43.20
C ALA A 117 8.26 -57.79 43.16
N ASP A 118 9.55 -57.91 43.51
CA ASP A 118 10.50 -56.78 43.43
C ASP A 118 10.69 -56.28 41.99
N GLU A 119 10.78 -57.18 41.00
CA GLU A 119 10.91 -56.80 39.59
C GLU A 119 9.65 -56.09 39.07
N VAL A 120 8.45 -56.58 39.42
CA VAL A 120 7.17 -55.92 39.08
C VAL A 120 7.09 -54.54 39.73
N ARG A 121 7.56 -54.41 40.98
CA ARG A 121 7.60 -53.13 41.70
C ARG A 121 8.51 -52.12 40.99
N ALA A 122 9.73 -52.54 40.65
CA ALA A 122 10.68 -51.71 39.92
C ALA A 122 10.17 -51.32 38.53
N LEU A 123 9.46 -52.21 37.85
CA LEU A 123 8.81 -51.93 36.56
C LEU A 123 7.72 -50.87 36.73
N ALA A 124 6.86 -50.99 37.74
CA ALA A 124 5.81 -50.02 38.04
C ALA A 124 6.38 -48.62 38.35
N GLU A 125 7.41 -48.54 39.19
CA GLU A 125 8.12 -47.27 39.48
C GLU A 125 8.71 -46.64 38.20
N ARG A 126 9.33 -47.45 37.32
CA ARG A 126 9.84 -46.97 36.02
C ARG A 126 8.72 -46.49 35.11
N THR A 127 7.57 -47.16 35.10
CA THR A 127 6.40 -46.75 34.31
C THR A 127 5.86 -45.41 34.78
N THR A 128 5.66 -45.21 36.09
CA THR A 128 5.21 -43.94 36.66
C THR A 128 6.16 -42.79 36.31
N LYS A 129 7.48 -43.03 36.39
CA LYS A 129 8.46 -42.01 36.01
C LYS A 129 8.37 -41.66 34.53
N ALA A 130 8.24 -42.65 33.65
CA ALA A 130 8.12 -42.43 32.22
C ALA A 130 6.83 -41.67 31.85
N THR A 131 5.70 -41.96 32.51
CA THR A 131 4.46 -41.20 32.27
C THR A 131 4.55 -39.76 32.77
N GLN A 132 5.25 -39.51 33.88
CA GLN A 132 5.52 -38.15 34.36
C GLN A 132 6.31 -37.34 33.31
N GLU A 133 7.39 -37.93 32.76
CA GLU A 133 8.21 -37.30 31.71
C GLU A 133 7.37 -37.01 30.45
N VAL A 134 6.46 -37.91 30.07
CA VAL A 134 5.50 -37.68 28.97
C VAL A 134 4.56 -36.51 29.27
N GLY A 135 4.04 -36.41 30.49
CA GLY A 135 3.18 -35.31 30.92
C GLY A 135 3.87 -33.94 30.84
N GLU A 136 5.15 -33.87 31.24
CA GLU A 136 5.96 -32.65 31.11
C GLU A 136 6.14 -32.23 29.64
N ILE A 137 6.40 -33.18 28.74
CA ILE A 137 6.53 -32.92 27.30
C ILE A 137 5.21 -32.42 26.72
N ILE A 138 4.08 -33.05 27.06
CA ILE A 138 2.75 -32.62 26.59
C ILE A 138 2.44 -31.20 27.07
N GLN A 139 2.73 -30.89 28.33
CA GLN A 139 2.50 -29.57 28.87
C GLN A 139 3.33 -28.50 28.16
N ALA A 140 4.60 -28.80 27.83
CA ALA A 140 5.44 -27.91 27.02
C ALA A 140 4.86 -27.69 25.62
N ILE A 141 4.34 -28.75 24.97
CA ILE A 141 3.69 -28.62 23.65
C ILE A 141 2.42 -27.78 23.76
N GLN A 142 1.61 -27.97 24.81
CA GLN A 142 0.38 -27.19 25.03
C GLN A 142 0.67 -25.69 25.16
N VAL A 143 1.71 -25.32 25.90
CA VAL A 143 2.16 -23.91 26.01
C VAL A 143 2.56 -23.35 24.65
N GLY A 144 3.43 -24.06 23.90
CA GLY A 144 3.85 -23.61 22.57
C GLY A 144 2.70 -23.52 21.56
N THR A 145 1.70 -24.40 21.71
CA THR A 145 0.49 -24.40 20.88
C THR A 145 -0.39 -23.19 21.20
N GLN A 146 -0.52 -22.81 22.47
CA GLN A 146 -1.27 -21.61 22.88
C GLN A 146 -0.58 -20.31 22.41
N GLU A 147 0.76 -20.27 22.41
CA GLU A 147 1.50 -19.16 21.79
C GLU A 147 1.23 -19.09 20.29
N ALA A 148 1.20 -20.24 19.60
CA ALA A 148 0.87 -20.29 18.17
C ALA A 148 -0.53 -19.71 17.87
N VAL A 149 -1.54 -20.00 18.71
CA VAL A 149 -2.88 -19.38 18.59
C VAL A 149 -2.76 -17.84 18.63
N THR A 150 -2.06 -17.31 19.64
CA THR A 150 -1.88 -15.86 19.79
C THR A 150 -1.23 -15.24 18.55
N TYR A 151 -0.19 -15.88 18.00
CA TYR A 151 0.47 -15.40 16.78
C TYR A 151 -0.45 -15.45 15.56
N THR A 152 -1.30 -16.46 15.44
CA THR A 152 -2.28 -16.57 14.36
C THR A 152 -3.36 -15.49 14.47
N GLU A 153 -3.86 -15.21 15.68
CA GLU A 153 -4.82 -14.13 15.94
C GLU A 153 -4.24 -12.74 15.61
N ASP A 154 -3.00 -12.47 16.04
CA ASP A 154 -2.30 -11.23 15.67
C ASP A 154 -2.05 -11.15 14.16
N GLY A 155 -1.78 -12.29 13.51
CA GLY A 155 -1.68 -12.42 12.07
C GLY A 155 -2.98 -11.99 11.36
N CYS A 156 -4.13 -12.48 11.81
CA CYS A 156 -5.43 -12.10 11.26
C CYS A 156 -5.66 -10.59 11.38
N ARG A 157 -5.37 -10.02 12.54
CA ARG A 157 -5.51 -8.58 12.78
C ARG A 157 -4.61 -7.74 11.87
N LEU A 158 -3.37 -8.18 11.63
CA LEU A 158 -2.47 -7.50 10.70
C LEU A 158 -2.97 -7.55 9.25
N VAL A 159 -3.55 -8.68 8.83
CA VAL A 159 -4.18 -8.82 7.51
C VAL A 159 -5.36 -7.85 7.37
N GLU A 160 -6.25 -7.77 8.37
CA GLU A 160 -7.38 -6.81 8.38
C GLU A 160 -6.92 -5.36 8.28
N ILE A 161 -5.89 -4.97 9.03
CA ILE A 161 -5.30 -3.62 8.96
C ILE A 161 -4.73 -3.37 7.56
N GLY A 162 -4.02 -4.35 6.99
CA GLY A 162 -3.47 -4.26 5.64
C GLY A 162 -4.54 -4.05 4.57
N VAL A 163 -5.66 -4.77 4.67
CA VAL A 163 -6.82 -4.58 3.78
C VAL A 163 -7.41 -3.18 3.93
N SER A 164 -7.65 -2.72 5.16
CA SER A 164 -8.20 -1.39 5.41
C SER A 164 -7.30 -0.27 4.87
N GLN A 165 -5.98 -0.39 5.04
CA GLN A 165 -5.01 0.56 4.49
C GLN A 165 -4.99 0.53 2.95
N SER A 166 -5.05 -0.66 2.34
CA SER A 166 -5.13 -0.81 0.89
C SER A 166 -6.39 -0.13 0.33
N SER A 167 -7.55 -0.35 0.96
CA SER A 167 -8.80 0.32 0.56
C SER A 167 -8.73 1.84 0.70
N GLY A 168 -8.15 2.36 1.79
CA GLY A 168 -7.96 3.80 1.96
C GLY A 168 -7.00 4.41 0.94
N ALA A 169 -6.00 3.65 0.48
CA ALA A 169 -5.13 4.06 -0.61
C ALA A 169 -5.90 4.15 -1.95
N VAL A 170 -6.80 3.21 -2.23
CA VAL A 170 -7.67 3.27 -3.43
C VAL A 170 -8.56 4.50 -3.41
N GLU A 171 -9.20 4.80 -2.29
CA GLU A 171 -10.03 6.01 -2.15
C GLU A 171 -9.23 7.29 -2.43
N SER A 172 -8.03 7.39 -1.85
CA SER A 172 -7.11 8.52 -2.10
C SER A 172 -6.71 8.64 -3.58
N LEU A 173 -6.57 7.51 -4.28
CA LEU A 173 -6.25 7.50 -5.71
C LEU A 173 -7.43 7.93 -6.57
N GLU A 174 -8.65 7.57 -6.19
CA GLU A 174 -9.86 8.04 -6.88
C GLU A 174 -10.00 9.57 -6.78
N GLU A 175 -9.64 10.17 -5.63
CA GLU A 175 -9.55 11.63 -5.49
C GLU A 175 -8.47 12.24 -6.39
N ILE A 176 -7.29 11.59 -6.50
CA ILE A 176 -6.21 12.03 -7.40
C ILE A 176 -6.68 12.00 -8.87
N VAL A 177 -7.38 10.95 -9.30
CA VAL A 177 -7.92 10.86 -10.67
C VAL A 177 -8.94 11.96 -10.94
N ALA A 178 -9.84 12.21 -9.99
CA ALA A 178 -10.80 13.31 -10.09
C ALA A 178 -10.08 14.67 -10.21
N GLY A 179 -9.06 14.90 -9.40
CA GLY A 179 -8.21 16.08 -9.44
C GLY A 179 -7.48 16.23 -10.79
N ALA A 180 -6.88 15.15 -11.30
CA ALA A 180 -6.23 15.11 -12.60
C ALA A 180 -7.20 15.45 -13.74
N GLY A 181 -8.44 14.96 -13.68
CA GLY A 181 -9.49 15.34 -14.63
C GLY A 181 -9.82 16.83 -14.61
N HIS A 182 -9.82 17.46 -13.43
CA HIS A 182 -9.96 18.92 -13.30
C HIS A 182 -8.78 19.67 -13.92
N VAL A 183 -7.54 19.21 -13.67
CA VAL A 183 -6.35 19.82 -14.28
C VAL A 183 -6.38 19.67 -15.80
N GLN A 184 -6.81 18.53 -16.34
CA GLN A 184 -6.96 18.32 -17.78
C GLN A 184 -7.94 19.32 -18.41
N SER A 185 -9.06 19.63 -17.73
CA SER A 185 -9.99 20.66 -18.18
C SER A 185 -9.37 22.05 -18.19
N MET A 186 -8.54 22.38 -17.20
CA MET A 186 -7.80 23.64 -17.16
C MET A 186 -6.76 23.71 -18.29
N VAL A 187 -6.02 22.64 -18.53
CA VAL A 187 -5.04 22.52 -19.62
C VAL A 187 -5.71 22.82 -20.96
N ASN A 188 -6.87 22.22 -21.25
CA ASN A 188 -7.62 22.51 -22.47
C ASN A 188 -8.03 23.98 -22.57
N SER A 189 -8.48 24.58 -21.47
CA SER A 189 -8.89 26.00 -21.44
C SER A 189 -7.69 26.94 -21.68
N ILE A 190 -6.54 26.63 -21.08
CA ILE A 190 -5.30 27.39 -21.27
C ILE A 190 -4.79 27.24 -22.71
N ALA A 191 -4.89 26.05 -23.29
CA ALA A 191 -4.54 25.81 -24.70
C ALA A 191 -5.36 26.72 -25.63
N THR A 192 -6.69 26.75 -25.45
CA THR A 192 -7.58 27.64 -26.21
C THR A 192 -7.22 29.12 -25.99
N ALA A 193 -6.98 29.54 -24.75
CA ALA A 193 -6.59 30.92 -24.45
C ALA A 193 -5.25 31.31 -25.09
N ALA A 194 -4.27 30.39 -25.13
CA ALA A 194 -2.97 30.63 -25.77
C ALA A 194 -3.10 30.75 -27.30
N GLU A 195 -3.98 29.96 -27.92
CA GLU A 195 -4.31 30.08 -29.35
C GLU A 195 -4.97 31.43 -29.67
N GLU A 196 -5.97 31.84 -28.87
CA GLU A 196 -6.62 33.15 -29.00
C GLU A 196 -5.63 34.30 -28.80
N GLN A 197 -4.78 34.23 -27.77
CA GLN A 197 -3.75 35.23 -27.51
C GLN A 197 -2.76 35.35 -28.66
N THR A 198 -2.37 34.23 -29.27
CA THR A 198 -1.51 34.21 -30.46
C THR A 198 -2.19 34.89 -31.66
N ALA A 199 -3.48 34.63 -31.86
CA ALA A 199 -4.25 35.25 -32.94
C ALA A 199 -4.36 36.78 -32.75
N VAL A 200 -4.74 37.22 -31.55
CA VAL A 200 -4.85 38.65 -31.19
C VAL A 200 -3.50 39.35 -31.30
N THR A 201 -2.42 38.70 -30.88
CA THR A 201 -1.06 39.27 -30.97
C THR A 201 -0.65 39.50 -32.43
N LYS A 202 -1.01 38.59 -33.35
CA LYS A 202 -0.76 38.77 -34.79
C LYS A 202 -1.57 39.92 -35.38
N GLU A 203 -2.81 40.09 -34.93
CA GLU A 203 -3.65 41.22 -35.33
C GLU A 203 -3.08 42.55 -34.84
N ILE A 204 -2.65 42.61 -33.58
CA ILE A 204 -1.98 43.80 -33.00
C ILE A 204 -0.72 44.15 -33.78
N ALA A 205 0.13 43.18 -34.13
CA ALA A 205 1.32 43.43 -34.94
C ALA A 205 0.98 44.00 -36.33
N ALA A 206 -0.08 43.51 -36.97
CA ALA A 206 -0.56 44.03 -38.24
C ALA A 206 -1.09 45.47 -38.10
N ASP A 207 -1.86 45.74 -37.05
CA ASP A 207 -2.38 47.07 -36.74
C ASP A 207 -1.27 48.09 -36.45
N ILE A 208 -0.23 47.70 -35.68
CA ILE A 208 0.95 48.54 -35.42
C ILE A 208 1.63 48.92 -36.74
N THR A 209 1.79 47.96 -37.65
CA THR A 209 2.38 48.19 -38.98
C THR A 209 1.53 49.17 -39.78
N SER A 210 0.20 48.98 -39.79
CA SER A 210 -0.75 49.87 -40.46
C SER A 210 -0.73 51.30 -39.90
N ILE A 211 -0.69 51.44 -38.57
CA ILE A 211 -0.59 52.75 -37.90
C ILE A 211 0.73 53.45 -38.25
N SER A 212 1.83 52.69 -38.31
CA SER A 212 3.14 53.21 -38.74
C SER A 212 3.06 53.78 -40.16
N ASP A 213 2.52 53.00 -41.11
CA ASP A 213 2.37 53.43 -42.51
C ASP A 213 1.49 54.68 -42.66
N ILE A 214 0.36 54.73 -41.93
CA ILE A 214 -0.54 55.90 -41.91
C ILE A 214 0.17 57.12 -41.32
N SER A 215 0.97 56.93 -40.27
CA SER A 215 1.72 58.02 -39.62
C SER A 215 2.80 58.60 -40.54
N VAL A 216 3.53 57.75 -41.25
CA VAL A 216 4.51 58.17 -42.26
C VAL A 216 3.83 58.96 -43.37
N ARG A 217 2.71 58.45 -43.92
CA ARG A 217 1.94 59.16 -44.95
C ARG A 217 1.40 60.50 -44.46
N SER A 218 0.94 60.57 -43.21
CA SER A 218 0.42 61.80 -42.60
C SER A 218 1.50 62.86 -42.43
N LEU A 219 2.70 62.46 -42.00
CA LEU A 219 3.87 63.35 -41.94
C LEU A 219 4.23 63.90 -43.32
N GLN A 220 4.20 63.04 -44.35
CA GLN A 220 4.49 63.44 -45.72
C GLN A 220 3.47 64.47 -46.24
N LEU A 221 2.16 64.21 -46.03
CA LEU A 221 1.10 65.16 -46.38
C LEU A 221 1.22 66.49 -45.62
N ALA A 222 1.56 66.45 -44.33
CA ALA A 222 1.75 67.66 -43.53
C ALA A 222 2.93 68.48 -44.05
N ASN A 223 4.03 67.83 -44.43
CA ASN A 223 5.19 68.47 -45.03
C ASN A 223 4.86 69.09 -46.40
N ASP A 224 4.16 68.37 -47.27
CA ASP A 224 3.71 68.87 -48.58
C ASP A 224 2.76 70.07 -48.43
N SER A 225 1.87 70.02 -47.43
CA SER A 225 0.98 71.13 -47.09
C SER A 225 1.75 72.34 -46.59
N SER A 226 2.72 72.15 -45.69
CA SER A 226 3.59 73.22 -45.19
C SER A 226 4.37 73.89 -46.32
N GLN A 227 4.95 73.11 -47.24
CA GLN A 227 5.64 73.63 -48.42
C GLN A 227 4.70 74.41 -49.34
N SER A 228 3.47 73.92 -49.53
CA SER A 228 2.45 74.61 -50.32
C SER A 228 2.06 75.95 -49.70
N VAL A 229 1.89 76.00 -48.37
CA VAL A 229 1.60 77.24 -47.62
C VAL A 229 2.76 78.23 -47.71
N GLU A 230 4.01 77.79 -47.56
CA GLU A 230 5.19 78.65 -47.77
C GLU A 230 5.24 79.20 -49.21
N GLY A 231 4.96 78.35 -50.19
CA GLY A 231 4.93 78.74 -51.60
C GLY A 231 3.84 79.79 -51.89
N LEU A 232 2.68 79.67 -51.26
CA LEU A 232 1.62 80.69 -51.33
C LEU A 232 2.04 81.99 -50.63
N ASN A 233 2.64 81.91 -49.44
CA ASN A 233 3.13 83.09 -48.72
C ASN A 233 4.15 83.88 -49.54
N ARG A 234 5.08 83.20 -50.24
CA ARG A 234 6.02 83.86 -51.16
C ARG A 234 5.37 84.49 -52.39
N LYS A 235 4.19 84.05 -52.81
CA LYS A 235 3.46 84.64 -53.94
C LYS A 235 2.63 85.87 -53.55
N VAL A 236 2.38 86.07 -52.26
CA VAL A 236 1.54 87.16 -51.72
C VAL A 236 2.39 88.36 -51.26
N GLN A 237 3.70 88.19 -51.06
CA GLN A 237 4.68 89.28 -50.90
C GLN A 237 5.16 89.81 -52.25
#